data_AF-A0AAE4L201-F1
#
_entry.id   AF-A0AAE4L201-F1
#
_cell.length_a   1.000
_cell.length_b   1.000
_cell.length_c   1.000
_cell.angle_alpha   90.00
_cell.angle_beta   90.00
_cell.angle_gamma   90.00
#
_symmetry.space_group_name_H-M   'P 1'
#
loop_
_entity.id
_entity.type
_entity.pdbx_description
1 polymer ?
#
loop_
_entity_poly.entity_id
_entity_poly.type
_entity_poly.pdbx_seq_one_letter_code
_entity_poly.pdbx_strand_id
1 'polypeptide(L)'
;MSLGLSILALVILFVTILCYQYTNTSIEGKWACNSLNQQLEEKFNDNIDAISQDIGIDVKKHITTPKLTMTVFHDNSKIVVNVKINRKSLSNEILKYYQASIKEALSKENVNIADLDPDTLKDMENELPTNSTIEQYIDDMIIEKVHEYGGHYDVRTGNVTIVGLKGRVNRFMNTITIEKINSKSKLFSKKSGYFDYIKNRDKLILKNHMSFQFKIIKSSN
;
A
#
# COMPACT_ATOMS: atom_id res chain seq x y z
N MET A 1 11.86 -3.38 -60.56
CA MET A 1 10.89 -2.99 -59.50
C MET A 1 10.81 -1.47 -59.48
N SER A 2 9.63 -0.89 -59.68
CA SER A 2 9.46 0.56 -59.72
C SER A 2 9.78 1.19 -58.35
N LEU A 3 10.42 2.35 -58.34
CA LEU A 3 10.77 3.12 -57.14
C LEU A 3 9.65 3.19 -56.08
N GLY A 4 8.38 3.27 -56.50
CA GLY A 4 7.22 3.26 -55.61
C GLY A 4 6.99 1.97 -54.81
N LEU A 5 7.32 0.80 -55.37
CA LEU A 5 7.24 -0.50 -54.66
C LEU A 5 8.33 -0.58 -53.57
N SER A 6 9.51 -0.05 -53.86
CA SER A 6 10.61 0.04 -52.89
C SER A 6 10.31 1.01 -51.74
N ILE A 7 9.70 2.17 -52.03
CA ILE A 7 9.27 3.13 -51.00
C ILE A 7 8.16 2.53 -50.13
N LEU A 8 7.15 1.89 -50.73
CA LEU A 8 6.07 1.24 -49.99
C LEU A 8 6.60 0.13 -49.06
N ALA A 9 7.53 -0.69 -49.54
CA ALA A 9 8.17 -1.73 -48.74
C ALA A 9 8.94 -1.16 -47.53
N LEU A 10 9.66 -0.04 -47.71
CA LEU A 10 10.35 0.64 -46.62
C LEU A 10 9.39 1.22 -45.59
N VAL A 11 8.27 1.80 -46.03
CA VAL A 11 7.22 2.32 -45.12
C VAL A 11 6.60 1.18 -44.31
N ILE A 12 6.26 0.05 -44.95
CA ILE A 12 5.71 -1.12 -44.24
C ILE A 12 6.71 -1.68 -43.23
N LEU A 13 7.99 -1.79 -43.61
CA LEU A 13 9.05 -2.25 -42.71
C LEU A 13 9.18 -1.31 -41.51
N PHE A 14 9.18 0.00 -41.76
CA PHE A 14 9.28 1.02 -40.72
C PHE A 14 8.09 0.95 -39.74
N VAL A 15 6.85 0.87 -40.25
CA VAL A 15 5.64 0.70 -39.43
C VAL A 15 5.69 -0.59 -38.62
N THR A 16 6.19 -1.69 -39.20
CA THR A 16 6.33 -2.97 -38.51
C THR A 16 7.32 -2.88 -37.35
N ILE A 17 8.45 -2.20 -37.54
CA ILE A 17 9.45 -1.95 -36.48
C ILE A 17 8.82 -1.10 -35.37
N LEU A 18 8.07 -0.05 -35.71
CA LEU A 18 7.38 0.80 -34.73
C LEU A 18 6.36 0.00 -33.91
N CYS A 19 5.52 -0.81 -34.56
CA CYS A 19 4.57 -1.68 -33.88
C CYS A 19 5.26 -2.71 -32.99
N TYR A 20 6.36 -3.31 -33.46
CA TYR A 20 7.16 -4.25 -32.69
C TYR A 20 7.79 -3.59 -31.45
N GLN A 21 8.35 -2.39 -31.60
CA GLN A 21 8.90 -1.64 -30.46
C GLN A 21 7.80 -1.25 -29.48
N TYR A 22 6.67 -0.71 -29.96
CA TYR A 22 5.54 -0.31 -29.14
C TYR A 22 4.96 -1.47 -28.31
N THR A 23 4.87 -2.67 -28.89
CA THR A 23 4.35 -3.86 -28.20
C THR A 23 5.35 -4.47 -27.22
N ASN A 24 6.64 -4.59 -27.58
CA ASN A 24 7.64 -5.19 -26.69
C ASN A 24 8.04 -4.30 -25.51
N THR A 25 8.05 -2.98 -25.72
CA THR A 25 8.31 -1.98 -24.67
C THR A 25 7.10 -1.73 -23.78
N SER A 26 5.92 -2.27 -24.12
CA SER A 26 4.70 -2.12 -23.33
C SER A 26 4.91 -2.63 -21.90
N ILE A 27 4.67 -1.74 -20.94
CA ILE A 27 4.71 -2.03 -19.50
C ILE A 27 3.30 -2.17 -18.91
N GLU A 28 2.30 -2.43 -19.75
CA GLU A 28 0.92 -2.69 -19.33
C GLU A 28 0.84 -3.77 -18.24
N GLY A 29 -0.09 -3.57 -17.29
CA GLY A 29 -0.34 -4.51 -16.20
C GLY A 29 0.06 -4.01 -14.82
N LYS A 30 0.08 -4.95 -13.87
CA LYS A 30 0.36 -4.70 -12.46
C LYS A 30 1.76 -5.16 -12.11
N TRP A 31 2.48 -4.34 -11.37
CA TRP A 31 3.88 -4.53 -11.02
C TRP A 31 4.06 -4.33 -9.51
N ALA A 32 4.75 -5.24 -8.84
CA ALA A 32 5.11 -5.12 -7.42
C ALA A 32 6.57 -4.68 -7.32
N CYS A 33 6.86 -3.70 -6.48
CA CYS A 33 8.24 -3.29 -6.25
C CYS A 33 8.93 -4.32 -5.34
N ASN A 34 10.08 -4.83 -5.77
CA ASN A 34 10.88 -5.78 -5.00
C ASN A 34 11.84 -5.07 -4.03
N SER A 35 12.14 -3.80 -4.30
CA SER A 35 13.12 -3.02 -3.55
C SER A 35 12.60 -1.60 -3.35
N LEU A 36 11.74 -1.42 -2.34
CA LEU A 36 11.72 -0.11 -1.70
C LEU A 36 12.81 -0.12 -0.67
N ASN A 37 13.61 0.94 -0.71
CA ASN A 37 14.70 1.20 0.21
C ASN A 37 14.34 0.71 1.61
N GLN A 38 15.21 -0.11 2.18
CA GLN A 38 15.24 -0.49 3.59
C GLN A 38 14.79 0.66 4.51
N GLN A 39 15.17 1.89 4.18
CA GLN A 39 14.75 3.14 4.83
C GLN A 39 13.23 3.38 4.95
N LEU A 40 12.39 2.98 3.97
CA LEU A 40 10.94 3.11 4.10
C LEU A 40 10.40 2.08 5.08
N GLU A 41 10.86 0.83 4.99
CA GLU A 41 10.47 -0.23 5.91
C GLU A 41 10.93 0.10 7.33
N GLU A 42 12.16 0.56 7.51
CA GLU A 42 12.70 1.06 8.78
C GLU A 42 11.84 2.18 9.36
N LYS A 43 11.61 3.27 8.61
CA LYS A 43 10.78 4.38 9.10
C LYS A 43 9.35 3.97 9.40
N PHE A 44 8.78 3.05 8.62
CA PHE A 44 7.46 2.53 8.90
C PHE A 44 7.47 1.72 10.20
N ASN A 45 8.43 0.82 10.36
CA ASN A 45 8.60 0.02 11.56
C ASN A 45 8.84 0.90 12.79
N ASP A 46 9.69 1.93 12.71
CA ASP A 46 9.96 2.86 13.81
C ASP A 46 8.68 3.56 14.28
N ASN A 47 7.85 4.04 13.33
CA ASN A 47 6.57 4.69 13.67
C ASN A 47 5.58 3.70 14.30
N ILE A 48 5.52 2.46 13.80
CA ILE A 48 4.64 1.42 14.34
C ILE A 48 5.12 0.94 15.70
N ASP A 49 6.42 0.82 15.91
CA ASP A 49 7.03 0.42 17.16
C ASP A 49 6.78 1.52 18.22
N ALA A 50 6.87 2.81 17.84
CA ALA A 50 6.50 3.93 18.71
C ALA A 50 5.01 3.90 19.12
N ILE A 51 4.09 3.66 18.17
CA ILE A 51 2.66 3.50 18.48
C ILE A 51 2.46 2.28 19.41
N SER A 52 3.13 1.17 19.12
CA SER A 52 3.00 -0.06 19.90
C SER A 52 3.45 0.12 21.34
N GLN A 53 4.49 0.93 21.56
CA GLN A 53 4.96 1.31 22.89
C GLN A 53 3.97 2.23 23.61
N ASP A 54 3.43 3.22 22.92
CA ASP A 54 2.48 4.19 23.49
C ASP A 54 1.19 3.52 23.98
N ILE A 55 0.65 2.59 23.21
CA ILE A 55 -0.61 1.91 23.55
C ILE A 55 -0.44 0.56 24.27
N GLY A 56 0.81 0.10 24.44
CA GLY A 56 1.10 -1.19 25.07
C GLY A 56 0.65 -2.43 24.28
N ILE A 57 0.43 -2.31 22.97
CA ILE A 57 -0.04 -3.39 22.09
C ILE A 57 0.91 -3.51 20.90
N ASP A 58 1.35 -4.72 20.57
CA ASP A 58 2.23 -4.99 19.41
C ASP A 58 1.45 -4.91 18.08
N VAL A 59 1.21 -3.69 17.60
CA VAL A 59 0.44 -3.39 16.38
C VAL A 59 1.08 -4.03 15.14
N LYS A 60 2.40 -4.18 15.15
CA LYS A 60 3.19 -4.73 14.03
C LYS A 60 2.75 -6.13 13.64
N LYS A 61 2.32 -6.95 14.59
CA LYS A 61 1.79 -8.31 14.34
C LYS A 61 0.47 -8.31 13.57
N HIS A 62 -0.24 -7.19 13.58
CA HIS A 62 -1.58 -7.07 13.01
C HIS A 62 -1.60 -6.31 11.68
N ILE A 63 -0.44 -5.93 11.15
CA ILE A 63 -0.33 -5.19 9.88
C ILE A 63 0.74 -5.80 8.99
N THR A 64 0.58 -5.70 7.67
CA THR A 64 1.62 -6.11 6.74
C THR A 64 2.65 -5.01 6.54
N THR A 65 3.88 -5.38 6.18
CA THR A 65 4.85 -4.41 5.69
C THR A 65 4.31 -3.65 4.46
N PRO A 66 4.66 -2.36 4.30
CA PRO A 66 4.22 -1.57 3.15
C PRO A 66 4.74 -2.15 1.84
N LYS A 67 3.86 -2.26 0.85
CA LYS A 67 4.20 -2.73 -0.50
C LYS A 67 3.88 -1.66 -1.52
N LEU A 68 4.87 -1.24 -2.29
CA LEU A 68 4.63 -0.37 -3.44
C LEU A 68 4.22 -1.22 -4.64
N THR A 69 3.15 -0.81 -5.29
CA THR A 69 2.73 -1.39 -6.56
C THR A 69 2.55 -0.31 -7.59
N MET A 70 2.80 -0.65 -8.85
CA MET A 70 2.50 0.18 -10.00
C MET A 70 1.48 -0.53 -10.86
N THR A 71 0.46 0.19 -11.30
CA THR A 71 -0.44 -0.25 -12.36
C THR A 71 -0.24 0.64 -13.56
N VAL A 72 -0.06 0.04 -14.73
CA VAL A 72 -0.09 0.73 -16.02
C VAL A 72 -1.32 0.25 -16.77
N PHE A 73 -2.12 1.20 -17.24
CA PHE A 73 -3.30 0.94 -18.05
C PHE A 73 -3.53 2.09 -19.04
N HIS A 74 -3.59 1.79 -20.34
CA HIS A 74 -3.80 2.77 -21.40
C HIS A 74 -2.88 3.98 -21.27
N ASP A 75 -1.57 3.72 -21.20
CA ASP A 75 -0.53 4.76 -21.07
C ASP A 75 -0.62 5.61 -19.80
N ASN A 76 -1.49 5.28 -18.84
CA ASN A 76 -1.53 5.89 -17.53
C ASN A 76 -0.84 4.98 -16.53
N SER A 77 0.06 5.53 -15.72
CA SER A 77 0.69 4.83 -14.61
C SER A 77 0.19 5.38 -13.28
N LYS A 78 0.00 4.47 -12.32
CA LYS A 78 -0.35 4.80 -10.94
C LYS A 78 0.53 3.98 -10.01
N ILE A 79 1.33 4.67 -9.20
CA ILE A 79 2.14 4.06 -8.15
C ILE A 79 1.45 4.32 -6.81
N VAL A 80 1.23 3.25 -6.05
CA VAL A 80 0.56 3.27 -4.76
C VAL A 80 1.35 2.51 -3.71
N VAL A 81 1.27 2.94 -2.46
CA VAL A 81 1.71 2.18 -1.30
C VAL A 81 0.49 1.45 -0.73
N ASN A 82 0.64 0.15 -0.45
CA ASN A 82 -0.41 -0.67 0.16
C ASN A 82 0.07 -1.24 1.48
N VAL A 83 -0.80 -1.18 2.48
CA VAL A 83 -0.65 -1.85 3.77
C VAL A 83 -1.96 -2.58 4.04
N LYS A 84 -1.89 -3.80 4.57
CA LYS A 84 -3.08 -4.54 4.99
C LYS A 84 -3.10 -4.62 6.51
N ILE A 85 -4.24 -4.31 7.09
CA ILE A 85 -4.51 -4.37 8.52
C ILE A 85 -5.41 -5.59 8.77
N ASN A 86 -4.97 -6.47 9.66
CA ASN A 86 -5.77 -7.57 10.17
C ASN A 86 -6.66 -7.05 11.30
N ARG A 87 -7.73 -6.37 10.91
CA ARG A 87 -8.69 -5.70 11.79
C ARG A 87 -9.20 -6.60 12.92
N LYS A 88 -9.63 -7.83 12.60
CA LYS A 88 -10.11 -8.82 13.58
C LYS A 88 -9.04 -9.20 14.61
N SER A 89 -7.80 -9.36 14.15
CA SER A 89 -6.72 -9.71 15.04
C SER A 89 -6.36 -8.54 15.96
N LEU A 90 -6.36 -7.31 15.44
CA LEU A 90 -6.09 -6.11 16.22
C LEU A 90 -7.20 -5.84 17.24
N SER A 91 -8.47 -5.97 16.86
CA SER A 91 -9.60 -5.77 17.77
C SER A 91 -9.59 -6.74 18.94
N ASN A 92 -9.28 -8.02 18.67
CA ASN A 92 -9.14 -9.03 19.71
C ASN A 92 -8.00 -8.72 20.68
N GLU A 93 -6.88 -8.19 20.18
CA GLU A 93 -5.75 -7.83 21.04
C GLU A 93 -6.07 -6.61 21.91
N ILE A 94 -6.75 -5.60 21.36
CA ILE A 94 -7.25 -4.45 22.11
C ILE A 94 -8.26 -4.88 23.19
N LEU A 95 -9.18 -5.78 22.87
CA LEU A 95 -10.15 -6.28 23.85
C LEU A 95 -9.46 -7.01 25.01
N LYS A 96 -8.48 -7.88 24.71
CA LYS A 96 -7.68 -8.57 25.73
C LYS A 96 -6.92 -7.58 26.60
N TYR A 97 -6.35 -6.54 26.01
CA TYR A 97 -5.67 -5.48 26.74
C TYR A 97 -6.61 -4.80 27.74
N TYR A 98 -7.79 -4.36 27.31
CA TYR A 98 -8.80 -3.76 28.20
C TYR A 98 -9.22 -4.71 29.34
N GLN A 99 -9.49 -5.97 29.02
CA GLN A 99 -9.85 -6.98 30.02
C GLN A 99 -8.73 -7.19 31.05
N ALA A 100 -7.47 -7.22 30.61
CA ALA A 100 -6.32 -7.33 31.50
C ALA A 100 -6.15 -6.09 32.39
N SER A 101 -6.31 -4.89 31.83
CA SER A 101 -6.23 -3.63 32.58
C SER A 101 -7.30 -3.52 33.66
N ILE A 102 -8.54 -3.94 33.38
CA ILE A 102 -9.62 -3.98 34.38
C ILE A 102 -9.27 -4.97 35.49
N LYS A 103 -8.82 -6.18 35.14
CA LYS A 103 -8.41 -7.19 36.12
C LYS A 103 -7.28 -6.69 37.02
N GLU A 104 -6.29 -5.99 36.45
CA GLU A 104 -5.19 -5.41 37.20
C GLU A 104 -5.68 -4.30 38.14
N ALA A 105 -6.57 -3.41 37.67
CA ALA A 105 -7.15 -2.34 38.48
C ALA A 105 -7.93 -2.90 39.68
N LEU A 106 -8.79 -3.91 39.46
CA LEU A 106 -9.52 -4.58 40.55
C LEU A 106 -8.58 -5.26 41.55
N SER A 107 -7.53 -5.91 41.05
CA SER A 107 -6.54 -6.57 41.91
C SER A 107 -5.81 -5.56 42.81
N LYS A 108 -5.53 -4.35 42.32
CA LYS A 108 -4.92 -3.25 43.11
C LYS A 108 -5.83 -2.75 44.22
N GLU A 109 -7.14 -2.78 44.01
CA GLU A 109 -8.16 -2.41 45.01
C GLU A 109 -8.48 -3.58 45.98
N ASN A 110 -7.72 -4.68 45.96
CA ASN A 110 -7.98 -5.93 46.70
C ASN A 110 -9.36 -6.55 46.39
N VAL A 111 -9.94 -6.24 45.24
CA VAL A 111 -11.17 -6.85 44.76
C VAL A 111 -10.81 -8.11 43.98
N ASN A 112 -11.18 -9.27 44.51
CA ASN A 112 -11.05 -10.53 43.81
C ASN A 112 -12.29 -10.76 42.93
N ILE A 113 -12.08 -10.90 41.62
CA ILE A 113 -13.15 -11.11 40.63
C ILE A 113 -14.01 -12.35 40.98
N ALA A 114 -13.42 -13.37 41.62
CA ALA A 114 -14.15 -14.57 42.04
C ALA A 114 -15.14 -14.32 43.20
N ASP A 115 -14.98 -13.20 43.92
CA ASP A 115 -15.80 -12.83 45.06
C ASP A 115 -16.90 -11.80 44.69
N LEU A 116 -16.93 -11.36 43.42
CA LEU A 116 -17.99 -10.51 42.89
C LEU A 116 -19.28 -11.31 42.67
N ASP A 117 -20.43 -10.70 42.93
CA ASP A 117 -21.70 -11.33 42.60
C ASP A 117 -21.91 -11.40 41.07
N PRO A 118 -22.72 -12.36 40.59
CA PRO A 118 -22.93 -12.56 39.16
C PRO A 118 -23.53 -11.36 38.42
N ASP A 119 -24.33 -10.52 39.08
CA ASP A 119 -24.95 -9.35 38.44
C ASP A 119 -23.89 -8.26 38.24
N THR A 120 -23.04 -8.02 39.23
CA THR A 120 -21.88 -7.10 39.08
C THR A 120 -20.92 -7.57 38.00
N LEU A 121 -20.58 -8.86 37.94
CA LEU A 121 -19.75 -9.43 36.87
C LEU A 121 -20.35 -9.19 35.48
N LYS A 122 -21.66 -9.41 35.34
CA LYS A 122 -22.39 -9.22 34.09
C LYS A 122 -22.45 -7.74 33.69
N ASP A 123 -22.66 -6.84 34.64
CA ASP A 123 -22.65 -5.39 34.38
C ASP A 123 -21.27 -4.94 33.90
N MET A 124 -20.19 -5.43 34.51
CA MET A 124 -18.81 -5.17 34.05
C MET A 124 -18.53 -5.73 32.66
N GLU A 125 -19.03 -6.93 32.34
CA GLU A 125 -18.93 -7.50 30.99
C GLU A 125 -19.72 -6.71 29.95
N ASN A 126 -20.86 -6.13 30.33
CA ASN A 126 -21.67 -5.28 29.46
C ASN A 126 -21.06 -3.90 29.21
N GLU A 127 -20.24 -3.40 30.13
CA GLU A 127 -19.49 -2.13 29.95
C GLU A 127 -18.28 -2.29 29.02
N LEU A 128 -17.79 -3.52 28.82
CA LEU A 128 -16.71 -3.78 27.89
C LEU A 128 -17.16 -3.50 26.44
N PRO A 129 -16.33 -2.82 25.64
CA PRO A 129 -16.63 -2.63 24.24
C PRO A 129 -16.65 -3.98 23.52
N THR A 130 -17.66 -4.18 22.67
CA THR A 130 -17.70 -5.38 21.82
C THR A 130 -16.60 -5.33 20.77
N ASN A 131 -16.20 -6.50 20.26
CA ASN A 131 -15.28 -6.58 19.11
C ASN A 131 -15.79 -5.74 17.93
N SER A 132 -17.08 -5.77 17.61
CA SER A 132 -17.66 -4.94 16.54
C SER A 132 -17.49 -3.44 16.80
N THR A 133 -17.65 -2.99 18.05
CA THR A 133 -17.46 -1.58 18.44
C THR A 133 -15.99 -1.17 18.25
N ILE A 134 -15.06 -2.00 18.70
CA ILE A 134 -13.62 -1.76 18.55
C ILE A 134 -13.23 -1.74 17.06
N GLU A 135 -13.73 -2.70 16.28
CA GLU A 135 -13.49 -2.77 14.85
C GLU A 135 -13.99 -1.51 14.12
N GLN A 136 -15.19 -1.03 14.46
CA GLN A 136 -15.72 0.21 13.89
C GLN A 136 -14.87 1.43 14.26
N TYR A 137 -14.42 1.52 15.51
CA TYR A 137 -13.54 2.60 15.94
C TYR A 137 -12.19 2.60 15.20
N ILE A 138 -11.60 1.40 14.98
CA ILE A 138 -10.40 1.23 14.16
C ILE A 138 -10.68 1.72 12.73
N ASP A 139 -11.79 1.29 12.13
CA ASP A 139 -12.16 1.63 10.77
C ASP A 139 -12.33 3.15 10.60
N ASP A 140 -13.04 3.82 11.51
CA ASP A 140 -13.27 5.27 11.48
C ASP A 140 -11.96 6.07 11.58
N MET A 141 -11.07 5.70 12.51
CA MET A 141 -9.76 6.35 12.66
C MET A 141 -8.88 6.18 11.41
N ILE A 142 -8.88 4.98 10.81
CA ILE A 142 -8.10 4.73 9.60
C ILE A 142 -8.68 5.54 8.44
N ILE A 143 -10.00 5.58 8.27
CA ILE A 143 -10.66 6.34 7.20
C ILE A 143 -10.28 7.81 7.29
N GLU A 144 -10.39 8.40 8.48
CA GLU A 144 -10.04 9.80 8.72
C GLU A 144 -8.57 10.07 8.33
N LYS A 145 -7.64 9.29 8.88
CA LYS A 145 -6.21 9.48 8.64
C LYS A 145 -5.83 9.23 7.19
N VAL A 146 -6.32 8.16 6.57
CA VAL A 146 -5.98 7.81 5.20
C VAL A 146 -6.50 8.85 4.20
N HIS A 147 -7.66 9.47 4.47
CA HIS A 147 -8.20 10.54 3.65
C HIS A 147 -7.31 11.80 3.69
N GLU A 148 -6.73 12.16 4.85
CA GLU A 148 -5.77 13.28 4.97
C GLU A 148 -4.55 13.11 4.04
N TYR A 149 -4.14 11.86 3.78
CA TYR A 149 -3.04 11.51 2.89
C TYR A 149 -3.47 11.21 1.45
N GLY A 150 -4.73 11.46 1.09
CA GLY A 150 -5.25 11.21 -0.26
C GLY A 150 -5.27 9.73 -0.65
N GLY A 151 -5.40 8.85 0.35
CA GLY A 151 -5.55 7.41 0.17
C GLY A 151 -7.00 6.96 0.28
N HIS A 152 -7.17 5.63 0.33
CA HIS A 152 -8.44 4.96 0.56
C HIS A 152 -8.23 3.74 1.47
N TYR A 153 -9.21 3.43 2.30
CA TYR A 153 -9.25 2.24 3.14
C TYR A 153 -10.47 1.39 2.77
N ASP A 154 -10.24 0.13 2.39
CA ASP A 154 -11.28 -0.85 2.14
C ASP A 154 -11.54 -1.64 3.43
N VAL A 155 -12.61 -1.27 4.14
CA VAL A 155 -13.06 -1.89 5.40
C VAL A 155 -13.23 -3.41 5.29
N ARG A 156 -13.71 -3.90 4.14
CA ARG A 156 -13.98 -5.32 3.92
C ARG A 156 -12.69 -6.13 3.84
N THR A 157 -11.65 -5.57 3.24
CA THR A 157 -10.38 -6.29 3.02
C THR A 157 -9.28 -5.90 4.00
N GLY A 158 -9.45 -4.80 4.74
CA GLY A 158 -8.44 -4.20 5.59
C GLY A 158 -7.30 -3.53 4.81
N ASN A 159 -7.47 -3.28 3.51
CA ASN A 159 -6.40 -2.72 2.69
C ASN A 159 -6.44 -1.18 2.74
N VAL A 160 -5.32 -0.59 3.15
CA VAL A 160 -5.01 0.83 3.02
C VAL A 160 -4.20 1.03 1.75
N THR A 161 -4.67 1.90 0.85
CA THR A 161 -3.99 2.27 -0.39
C THR A 161 -3.77 3.77 -0.43
N ILE A 162 -2.49 4.20 -0.45
CA ILE A 162 -2.12 5.61 -0.58
C ILE A 162 -1.53 5.83 -1.98
N VAL A 163 -2.11 6.76 -2.73
CA VAL A 163 -1.57 7.12 -4.05
C VAL A 163 -0.31 7.96 -3.84
N GLY A 164 0.83 7.46 -4.30
CA GLY A 164 2.08 8.18 -4.22
C GLY A 164 2.33 9.05 -5.45
N LEU A 165 2.09 8.48 -6.64
CA LEU A 165 2.40 9.12 -7.92
C LEU A 165 1.42 8.67 -9.02
N LYS A 166 1.05 9.59 -9.90
CA LYS A 166 0.41 9.32 -11.19
C LYS A 166 1.28 9.86 -12.32
N GLY A 167 1.33 9.16 -13.43
CA GLY A 167 2.10 9.58 -14.59
C GLY A 167 1.57 9.06 -15.92
N ARG A 168 2.20 9.51 -16.99
CA ARG A 168 1.91 9.14 -18.37
C ARG A 168 3.07 8.38 -18.98
N VAL A 169 2.81 7.19 -19.49
CA VAL A 169 3.78 6.34 -20.15
C VAL A 169 3.92 6.77 -21.59
N ASN A 170 5.15 7.00 -22.02
CA ASN A 170 5.51 7.15 -23.42
C ASN A 170 6.32 5.92 -23.82
N ARG A 171 5.68 5.02 -24.59
CA ARG A 171 6.27 3.74 -25.00
C ARG A 171 7.40 3.89 -26.02
N PHE A 172 7.34 4.96 -26.81
CA PHE A 172 8.36 5.24 -27.82
C PHE A 172 9.65 5.74 -27.17
N MET A 173 9.53 6.63 -26.19
CA MET A 173 10.68 7.20 -25.47
C MET A 173 11.13 6.34 -24.28
N ASN A 174 10.37 5.31 -23.92
CA ASN A 174 10.55 4.52 -22.70
C ASN A 174 10.57 5.38 -21.42
N THR A 175 9.65 6.34 -21.31
CA THR A 175 9.56 7.24 -20.15
C THR A 175 8.19 7.19 -19.48
N ILE A 176 8.15 7.50 -18.18
CA ILE A 176 6.93 7.81 -17.44
C ILE A 176 7.02 9.27 -16.98
N THR A 177 6.30 10.17 -17.65
CA THR A 177 6.18 11.58 -17.24
C THR A 177 5.35 11.66 -15.98
N ILE A 178 5.85 12.37 -14.97
CA ILE A 178 5.15 12.53 -13.70
C ILE A 178 4.10 13.63 -13.84
N GLU A 179 2.81 13.27 -13.74
CA GLU A 179 1.70 14.23 -13.84
C GLU A 179 1.26 14.74 -12.46
N LYS A 180 1.23 13.86 -11.45
CA LYS A 180 0.83 14.22 -10.09
C LYS A 180 1.65 13.45 -9.07
N ILE A 181 2.24 14.17 -8.13
CA ILE A 181 2.86 13.61 -6.92
C ILE A 181 1.96 13.93 -5.74
N ASN A 182 1.78 12.97 -4.84
CA ASN A 182 1.13 13.24 -3.57
C ASN A 182 2.07 14.07 -2.69
N SER A 183 1.75 15.36 -2.55
CA SER A 183 2.55 16.32 -1.78
C SER A 183 2.66 16.00 -0.28
N LYS A 184 1.76 15.16 0.25
CA LYS A 184 1.79 14.66 1.62
C LYS A 184 2.74 13.47 1.79
N SER A 185 3.09 12.80 0.70
CA SER A 185 4.07 11.71 0.71
C SER A 185 5.48 12.28 0.54
N LYS A 186 6.37 11.95 1.49
CA LYS A 186 7.81 12.22 1.35
C LYS A 186 8.54 11.14 0.53
N LEU A 187 7.83 10.12 0.06
CA LEU A 187 8.42 8.99 -0.67
C LEU A 187 8.95 9.39 -2.04
N PHE A 188 8.26 10.32 -2.69
CA PHE A 188 8.64 10.87 -3.98
C PHE A 188 9.06 12.32 -3.76
N SER A 189 10.29 12.68 -4.13
CA SER A 189 10.73 14.06 -4.01
C SER A 189 9.83 14.99 -4.84
N LYS A 190 9.61 16.23 -4.38
CA LYS A 190 8.71 17.22 -5.00
C LYS A 190 9.12 17.67 -6.42
N LYS A 191 10.12 17.04 -7.04
CA LYS A 191 10.67 17.48 -8.33
C LYS A 191 9.85 16.88 -9.47
N SER A 192 9.25 17.77 -10.27
CA SER A 192 8.70 17.47 -11.58
C SER A 192 9.76 16.83 -12.47
N GLY A 193 9.38 15.84 -13.28
CA GLY A 193 10.29 15.14 -14.18
C GLY A 193 9.65 13.92 -14.79
N TYR A 194 10.49 12.99 -15.23
CA TYR A 194 10.08 11.69 -15.75
C TYR A 194 10.94 10.59 -15.11
N PHE A 195 10.47 9.35 -15.20
CA PHE A 195 11.30 8.17 -15.01
C PHE A 195 11.65 7.60 -16.38
N ASP A 196 12.93 7.32 -16.61
CA ASP A 196 13.29 6.36 -17.64
C ASP A 196 12.87 4.98 -17.17
N TYR A 197 12.37 4.14 -18.07
CA TYR A 197 12.08 2.75 -17.75
C TYR A 197 12.83 1.76 -18.62
N ILE A 198 13.24 0.66 -18.01
CA ILE A 198 13.86 -0.48 -18.70
C ILE A 198 13.03 -1.70 -18.35
N LYS A 199 12.41 -2.31 -19.37
CA LYS A 199 11.65 -3.55 -19.24
C LYS A 199 12.49 -4.73 -19.73
N ASN A 200 12.61 -5.76 -18.90
CA ASN A 200 13.19 -7.05 -19.28
C ASN A 200 12.27 -8.17 -18.79
N ARG A 201 11.47 -8.73 -19.70
CA ARG A 201 10.47 -9.79 -19.43
C ARG A 201 9.55 -9.42 -18.26
N ASP A 202 9.75 -10.06 -17.11
CA ASP A 202 8.97 -9.91 -15.89
C ASP A 202 9.51 -8.82 -14.95
N LYS A 203 10.59 -8.13 -15.33
CA LYS A 203 11.22 -7.07 -14.54
C LYS A 203 11.07 -5.71 -15.21
N LEU A 204 10.86 -4.69 -14.39
CA LEU A 204 10.76 -3.30 -14.80
C LEU A 204 11.57 -2.42 -13.86
N ILE A 205 12.51 -1.65 -14.39
CA ILE A 205 13.34 -0.74 -13.62
C ILE A 205 12.94 0.68 -13.97
N LEU A 206 12.55 1.48 -12.98
CA LEU A 206 12.34 2.92 -13.14
C LEU A 206 13.57 3.66 -12.60
N LYS A 207 14.14 4.55 -13.41
CA LYS A 207 15.32 5.35 -13.07
C LYS A 207 15.02 6.85 -13.13
N ASN A 208 15.44 7.54 -12.09
CA ASN A 208 15.54 9.00 -11.98
C ASN A 208 16.70 9.25 -10.97
N HIS A 209 16.58 10.22 -10.06
CA HIS A 209 17.46 10.38 -8.88
C HIS A 209 17.42 9.18 -7.92
N MET A 210 16.44 8.29 -8.08
CA MET A 210 16.34 7.00 -7.40
C MET A 210 16.08 5.89 -8.43
N SER A 211 16.36 4.64 -8.04
CA SER A 211 16.07 3.46 -8.85
C SER A 211 15.05 2.58 -8.14
N PHE A 212 13.95 2.24 -8.82
CA PHE A 212 12.93 1.33 -8.32
C PHE A 212 12.88 0.09 -9.19
N GLN A 213 12.98 -1.09 -8.59
CA GLN A 213 12.86 -2.35 -9.30
C GLN A 213 11.51 -2.99 -9.03
N PHE A 214 10.79 -3.29 -10.10
CA PHE A 214 9.49 -3.94 -10.07
C PHE A 214 9.53 -5.30 -10.77
N LYS A 215 8.64 -6.19 -10.33
CA LYS A 215 8.34 -7.47 -10.95
C LYS A 215 6.85 -7.54 -11.30
N ILE A 216 6.53 -8.10 -12.47
CA ILE A 216 5.13 -8.22 -12.90
C ILE A 216 4.36 -9.15 -11.97
N ILE A 217 3.16 -8.75 -11.58
CA ILE A 217 2.22 -9.58 -10.85
C ILE A 217 1.45 -10.38 -11.90
N LYS A 218 1.84 -11.64 -12.11
CA LYS A 218 1.05 -12.54 -12.95
C LYS A 218 -0.26 -12.82 -12.21
N SER A 219 -1.41 -12.55 -12.84
CA SER A 219 -2.66 -13.15 -12.36
C SER A 219 -2.48 -14.66 -12.45
N SER A 220 -2.65 -15.35 -11.32
CA SER A 220 -2.91 -16.78 -11.32
C SER A 220 -4.23 -16.98 -12.06
N ASN A 221 -4.17 -17.53 -13.27
CA ASN A 221 -5.34 -18.13 -13.91
C ASN A 221 -5.70 -19.41 -13.17
#